data_AF-A0A7W3X5J7-F1
#
_entry.id   AF-A0A7W3X5J7-F1
#
_cell.length_a   1.000
_cell.length_b   1.000
_cell.length_c   1.000
_cell.angle_alpha   90.00
_cell.angle_beta   90.00
_cell.angle_gamma   90.00
#
_symmetry.space_group_name_H-M   'P 1'
#
loop_
_entity.id
_entity.type
_entity.pdbx_description
1 polymer ?
#
loop_
_entity_poly.entity_id
_entity_poly.type
_entity_poly.pdbx_seq_one_letter_code
_entity_poly.pdbx_strand_id
1 'polypeptide(L)' 'MEITSLEQNIIFMLINLGYAVISLFVSVVALLIIDRYIFRKINFIEEIKAGNIAAAIFQSTILLFIGIVVSAAMT' A
#
# COMPACT_ATOMS: atom_id res chain seq x y z
N MET A 1 12.74 29.07 -17.52
CA MET A 1 12.23 28.63 -16.20
C MET A 1 10.72 28.66 -16.34
N GLU A 2 10.09 27.49 -16.47
CA GLU A 2 8.64 27.42 -16.56
C GLU A 2 8.08 27.99 -15.25
N ILE A 3 7.44 29.15 -15.33
CA ILE A 3 6.66 29.66 -14.21
C ILE A 3 5.39 28.81 -14.22
N THR A 4 5.46 27.62 -13.62
CA THR A 4 4.27 26.83 -13.33
C THR A 4 3.42 27.68 -12.39
N SER A 5 2.23 28.06 -12.85
CA SER A 5 1.28 28.83 -12.06
C SER A 5 0.90 28.05 -10.79
N LEU A 6 0.45 28.77 -9.75
CA LEU A 6 -0.05 28.14 -8.52
C LEU A 6 -1.18 27.15 -8.81
N GLU A 7 -2.04 27.48 -9.79
CA GLU A 7 -3.12 26.62 -10.27
C GLU A 7 -2.61 25.29 -10.83
N GLN A 8 -1.57 25.33 -11.67
CA GLN A 8 -0.95 24.11 -12.20
C GLN A 8 -0.36 23.23 -11.10
N ASN A 9 0.31 23.82 -10.10
CA ASN A 9 0.84 23.06 -8.96
C ASN A 9 -0.28 22.38 -8.15
N ILE A 10 -1.39 23.08 -7.91
CA ILE A 10 -2.54 22.52 -7.19
C ILE A 10 -3.15 21.35 -7.98
N ILE A 11 -3.32 21.50 -9.30
CA ILE A 11 -3.85 20.44 -10.17
C ILE A 11 -2.93 19.22 -10.15
N PHE A 12 -1.62 19.41 -10.31
CA PHE A 12 -0.65 18.31 -10.22
C PHE A 12 -0.68 17.61 -8.87
N MET A 13 -0.79 18.36 -7.76
CA MET A 13 -0.86 17.79 -6.43
C MET A 13 -2.14 16.97 -6.23
N LEU A 14 -3.28 17.45 -6.74
CA LEU A 14 -4.55 16.72 -6.69
C LEU A 14 -4.52 15.43 -7.53
N ILE A 15 -3.90 15.47 -8.70
CA ILE A 15 -3.71 14.29 -9.55
C ILE A 15 -2.85 13.25 -8.83
N ASN A 16 -1.70 13.65 -8.27
CA ASN A 16 -0.83 12.76 -7.51
C ASN A 16 -1.52 12.19 -6.27
N LEU A 17 -2.32 13.00 -5.56
CA LEU A 17 -3.13 12.51 -4.44
C LEU A 17 -4.17 11.49 -4.90
N GLY A 18 -4.81 11.72 -6.05
CA GLY A 18 -5.74 10.77 -6.66
C GLY A 18 -5.07 9.43 -6.97
N TYR A 19 -3.89 9.46 -7.61
CA TYR A 19 -3.09 8.26 -7.85
C TYR A 19 -2.72 7.53 -6.57
N ALA A 20 -2.30 8.27 -5.53
CA ALA A 20 -1.96 7.69 -4.23
C ALA A 20 -3.14 6.93 -3.62
N VAL A 21 -4.33 7.53 -3.63
CA VAL A 21 -5.56 6.92 -3.08
C VAL A 21 -5.95 5.67 -3.86
N ILE A 22 -5.95 5.74 -5.20
CA ILE A 22 -6.28 4.59 -6.06
C ILE A 22 -5.26 3.47 -5.86
N SER A 23 -3.96 3.79 -5.84
CA SER A 23 -2.91 2.80 -5.64
C SER A 23 -3.01 2.14 -4.26
N LEU A 24 -3.32 2.90 -3.21
CA LEU A 24 -3.54 2.34 -1.88
C LEU A 24 -4.71 1.36 -1.89
N PHE A 25 -5.83 1.75 -2.51
CA PHE A 25 -7.02 0.90 -2.61
C PHE A 25 -6.71 -0.41 -3.35
N VAL A 26 -6.06 -0.34 -4.51
CA VAL A 26 -5.66 -1.53 -5.29
C VAL A 26 -4.72 -2.43 -4.48
N SER A 27 -3.73 -1.85 -3.80
CA SER A 27 -2.78 -2.59 -2.97
C SER A 27 -3.46 -3.30 -1.80
N VAL A 28 -4.40 -2.66 -1.11
CA VAL A 28 -5.18 -3.28 -0.03
C VAL A 28 -6.06 -4.40 -0.57
N VAL A 29 -6.73 -4.21 -1.71
CA VAL A 29 -7.53 -5.26 -2.34
C VAL A 29 -6.67 -6.46 -2.74
N ALA A 30 -5.48 -6.23 -3.32
CA ALA A 30 -4.54 -7.29 -3.65
C ALA A 30 -4.11 -8.07 -2.40
N LEU A 31 -3.83 -7.38 -1.29
CA LEU A 31 -3.51 -8.02 -0.01
C LEU A 31 -4.67 -8.88 0.50
N LEU A 32 -5.89 -8.36 0.49
CA LEU A 32 -7.07 -9.14 0.91
C LEU A 32 -7.28 -10.39 0.04
N ILE A 33 -6.98 -10.31 -1.26
CA ILE A 33 -7.03 -11.45 -2.17
C ILE A 33 -5.93 -12.45 -1.81
N ILE A 34 -4.69 -12.00 -1.61
CA ILE A 34 -3.55 -12.85 -1.22
C ILE A 34 -3.85 -13.57 0.09
N ASP A 35 -4.26 -12.84 1.13
CA ASP A 35 -4.59 -13.41 2.44
C ASP A 35 -5.68 -14.48 2.32
N ARG A 36 -6.75 -14.18 1.56
CA ARG A 36 -7.89 -15.09 1.44
C ARG A 36 -7.63 -16.28 0.51
N TYR A 37 -6.85 -16.12 -0.56
CA TYR A 37 -6.66 -17.19 -1.55
C TYR A 37 -5.39 -17.99 -1.33
N ILE A 38 -4.30 -17.35 -0.92
CA ILE A 38 -2.99 -17.98 -0.72
C ILE A 38 -2.87 -18.48 0.72
N PHE A 39 -3.26 -17.66 1.71
CA PHE A 39 -3.09 -17.95 3.13
C PHE A 39 -4.38 -18.46 3.82
N ARG A 40 -5.14 -19.31 3.14
CA ARG A 40 -6.46 -19.83 3.58
C ARG A 40 -6.52 -20.44 4.98
N LYS A 41 -5.39 -20.92 5.51
CA LYS A 41 -5.32 -21.65 6.79
C LYS A 41 -4.64 -20.87 7.90
N ILE A 42 -4.10 -19.67 7.63
CA ILE A 42 -3.30 -18.92 8.59
C ILE A 42 -4.01 -17.61 8.90
N ASN A 43 -4.31 -17.38 10.18
CA ASN A 43 -4.74 -16.09 10.66
C ASN A 43 -3.53 -15.33 11.22
N PHE A 44 -2.92 -14.48 10.40
CA PHE A 44 -1.72 -13.73 10.79
C PHE A 44 -1.92 -12.87 12.04
N ILE A 45 -3.14 -12.34 12.25
CA ILE A 45 -3.43 -11.51 13.44
C ILE A 45 -3.37 -12.37 14.71
N GLU A 46 -3.90 -13.58 14.67
CA GLU A 46 -3.86 -14.51 15.81
C GLU A 46 -2.43 -15.01 16.06
N GLU A 47 -1.70 -15.37 15.01
CA GLU A 47 -0.29 -15.78 15.09
C GLU A 47 0.59 -14.69 15.72
N ILE A 48 0.43 -13.43 15.28
CA ILE A 48 1.16 -12.29 15.85
C ILE A 48 0.81 -12.11 17.34
N LYS A 49 -0.48 -12.22 17.70
CA LYS A 49 -0.91 -12.15 19.12
C LYS A 49 -0.38 -13.30 19.96
N ALA A 50 -0.20 -14.48 19.38
CA ALA A 50 0.41 -15.64 20.02
C ALA A 50 1.94 -15.52 20.19
N GLY A 51 2.55 -14.44 19.70
CA GLY A 51 3.99 -14.19 19.81
C GLY A 51 4.80 -14.73 18.63
N ASN A 52 4.17 -15.13 17.53
CA ASN A 52 4.87 -15.59 16.34
C ASN A 52 5.55 -14.42 15.60
N ILE A 53 6.84 -14.26 15.85
CA ILE A 53 7.66 -13.19 15.25
C ILE A 53 7.78 -13.36 13.73
N ALA A 54 7.79 -14.61 13.21
CA ALA A 54 7.88 -14.85 11.78
C ALA A 54 6.62 -14.33 11.04
N ALA A 55 5.44 -14.54 11.63
CA ALA A 55 4.19 -13.97 11.13
C ALA A 55 4.22 -12.43 11.13
N ALA A 56 4.76 -11.81 12.18
CA ALA A 56 4.90 -10.36 12.26
C ALA A 56 5.85 -9.78 11.21
N ILE A 57 7.01 -10.42 10.98
CA ILE A 57 7.98 -10.03 9.95
C ILE A 57 7.38 -10.19 8.56
N PHE A 58 6.65 -11.28 8.31
CA PHE A 58 6.00 -11.51 7.03
C PHE A 58 4.96 -10.42 6.75
N GLN A 59 4.07 -10.15 7.71
CA GLN A 59 3.03 -9.12 7.55
C GLN A 59 3.63 -7.72 7.36
N SER A 60 4.69 -7.38 8.11
CA SER A 60 5.36 -6.07 7.97
C SER A 60 6.04 -5.93 6.61
N THR A 61 6.61 -7.01 6.07
CA THR A 61 7.21 -7.03 4.74
C THR A 61 6.15 -6.77 3.66
N ILE A 62 4.97 -7.38 3.76
CA ILE A 62 3.89 -7.10 2.81
C ILE A 62 3.46 -5.62 2.87
N LEU A 63 3.29 -5.06 4.07
CA LEU A 63 2.96 -3.65 4.25
C LEU A 63 4.03 -2.72 3.66
N LEU A 64 5.31 -3.07 3.81
CA LEU A 64 6.42 -2.35 3.18
C LEU A 64 6.31 -2.38 1.65
N PHE A 65 6.06 -3.55 1.06
CA PHE A 65 5.87 -3.68 -0.39
C PHE A 65 4.68 -2.86 -0.90
N ILE A 66 3.58 -2.78 -0.14
CA ILE A 66 2.46 -1.90 -0.46
C ILE A 66 2.93 -0.44 -0.53
N GLY A 67 3.69 0.02 0.46
CA GLY A 67 4.25 1.37 0.46
C GLY A 67 5.15 1.64 -0.74
N ILE A 68 5.99 0.66 -1.13
CA ILE A 68 6.84 0.75 -2.32
C ILE A 68 6.00 0.85 -3.60
N VAL A 69 4.97 0.03 -3.75
CA VAL A 69 4.07 0.06 -4.93
C VAL A 69 3.36 1.41 -5.03
N VAL A 70 2.84 1.93 -3.92
CA VAL A 70 2.18 3.25 -3.89
C VAL A 70 3.17 4.36 -4.24
N SER A 71 4.38 4.32 -3.69
CA SER A 71 5.43 5.29 -4.01
C SER A 71 5.81 5.26 -5.50
N ALA A 72 6.01 4.06 -6.06
CA ALA A 72 6.36 3.87 -7.47
C ALA A 72 5.23 4.29 -8.44
N ALA A 73 3.97 4.31 -7.97
CA ALA A 73 2.85 4.80 -8.78
C ALA A 73 2.76 6.34 -8.84
N MET A 74 3.48 7.05 -7.95
CA MET A 74 3.44 8.51 -7.84
C MET A 74 4.67 9.21 -8.45
N THR A 75 5.67 8.44 -8.89
CA THR A 75 6.88 8.91 -9.60
C THR A 75 6.70 8.84 -11.10
#